data_AF-A0A4Q3HR88-F1
#
_entry.id   AF-A0A4Q3HR88-F1
#
_cell.length_a   1.000
_cell.length_b   1.000
_cell.length_c   1.000
_cell.angle_alpha   90.00
_cell.angle_beta   90.00
_cell.angle_gamma   90.00
#
_symmetry.space_group_name_H-M   'P 1'
#
loop_
_entity.id
_entity.type
_entity.pdbx_description
1 polymer ?
#
loop_
_entity_poly.entity_id
_entity_poly.type
_entity_poly.pdbx_seq_one_letter_code
_entity_poly.pdbx_strand_id
1 'polypeptide(L)'
;AGRHPGSVSVLTTYDEPLSHLLQGGSDAIIIPSRFEPCGLTQLYGLRYGCIPVVARTGGLNDTVIDASPAALAAKAATGVSFGPATADNLGRALRRAIRLYKDPDVWTEMQKQGMKSDVSWDRSAGLYAALYSDLLARKGI
;
A
#
# COMPACT_ATOMS: atom_id res chain seq x y z
N ALA A 1 14.30 1.78 -20.26
CA ALA A 1 15.68 1.67 -19.73
C ALA A 1 16.71 2.25 -20.70
N GLY A 2 16.92 1.68 -21.90
CA GLY A 2 18.01 2.13 -22.81
C GLY A 2 18.01 3.63 -23.19
N ARG A 3 16.84 4.28 -23.20
CA ARG A 3 16.72 5.75 -23.44
C ARG A 3 17.00 6.64 -22.22
N HIS A 4 17.00 6.07 -21.01
CA HIS A 4 17.12 6.80 -19.73
C HIS A 4 18.05 6.05 -18.75
N PRO A 5 19.34 5.89 -19.09
CA PRO A 5 20.29 5.20 -18.22
C PRO A 5 20.45 5.92 -16.86
N GLY A 6 20.57 5.16 -15.78
CA GLY A 6 20.69 5.68 -14.41
C GLY A 6 19.39 6.21 -13.79
N SER A 7 18.33 6.42 -14.58
CA SER A 7 17.03 6.91 -14.09
C SER A 7 15.91 5.89 -14.24
N VAL A 8 15.99 4.98 -15.21
CA VAL A 8 14.96 3.95 -15.45
C VAL A 8 15.61 2.59 -15.69
N SER A 9 15.35 1.65 -14.80
CA SER A 9 15.73 0.25 -14.92
C SER A 9 14.49 -0.63 -15.09
N VAL A 10 14.66 -1.78 -15.74
CA VAL A 10 13.61 -2.80 -15.90
C VAL A 10 14.19 -4.14 -15.50
N LEU A 11 13.51 -4.82 -14.58
CA LEU A 11 13.81 -6.19 -14.18
C LEU A 11 12.58 -7.04 -14.49
N THR A 12 12.77 -8.12 -15.25
CA THR A 12 11.68 -9.01 -15.68
C THR A 12 11.58 -10.28 -14.84
N THR A 13 12.62 -10.59 -14.07
CA THR A 13 12.65 -11.76 -13.17
C THR A 13 12.24 -11.34 -11.78
N TYR A 14 11.45 -12.19 -11.13
CA TYR A 14 11.09 -11.99 -9.72
C TYR A 14 12.21 -12.48 -8.81
N ASP A 15 12.55 -11.63 -7.84
CA ASP A 15 13.46 -11.91 -6.74
C ASP A 15 12.86 -11.25 -5.48
N GLU A 16 12.49 -12.06 -4.50
CA GLU A 16 11.80 -11.61 -3.30
C GLU A 16 12.68 -10.72 -2.41
N PRO A 17 13.90 -11.12 -2.01
CA PRO A 17 14.84 -10.24 -1.31
C PRO A 17 15.01 -8.88 -2.01
N LEU A 18 15.20 -8.87 -3.33
CA LEU A 18 15.33 -7.62 -4.09
C LEU A 18 14.04 -6.81 -4.08
N SER A 19 12.87 -7.44 -4.16
CA SER A 19 11.58 -6.75 -4.04
C SER A 19 11.47 -6.00 -2.71
N HIS A 20 11.89 -6.62 -1.61
CA HIS A 20 11.92 -5.96 -0.29
C HIS A 20 12.91 -4.79 -0.26
N LEU A 21 14.10 -4.93 -0.86
CA LEU A 21 15.06 -3.84 -0.97
C LEU A 21 14.52 -2.68 -1.81
N LEU A 22 13.83 -2.96 -2.93
CA LEU A 22 13.21 -1.94 -3.76
C LEU A 22 12.13 -1.18 -2.98
N GLN A 23 11.28 -1.90 -2.23
CA GLN A 23 10.26 -1.26 -1.40
C GLN A 23 10.89 -0.45 -0.26
N GLY A 24 11.89 -0.99 0.44
CA GLY A 24 12.58 -0.28 1.54
C GLY A 24 13.49 0.86 1.10
N GLY A 25 13.95 0.86 -0.16
CA GLY A 25 14.81 1.90 -0.73
C GLY A 25 14.07 2.94 -1.57
N SER A 26 12.75 2.85 -1.70
CA SER A 26 11.94 3.77 -2.51
C SER A 26 11.08 4.68 -1.65
N ASP A 27 10.89 5.92 -2.09
CA ASP A 27 9.94 6.85 -1.46
C ASP A 27 8.48 6.44 -1.71
N ALA A 28 8.20 5.93 -2.91
CA ALA A 28 6.85 5.53 -3.32
C ALA A 28 6.85 4.33 -4.27
N ILE A 29 5.76 3.56 -4.24
CA ILE A 29 5.50 2.42 -5.13
C ILE A 29 4.16 2.58 -5.84
N ILE A 30 4.11 2.27 -7.14
CA ILE A 30 2.90 2.42 -7.96
C ILE A 30 2.28 1.05 -8.17
N ILE A 31 1.01 0.89 -7.81
CA ILE A 31 0.25 -0.37 -7.95
C ILE A 31 -1.06 -0.07 -8.72
N PRO A 32 -0.99 0.03 -10.06
CA PRO A 32 -2.12 0.49 -10.89
C PRO A 32 -3.06 -0.66 -11.28
N SER A 33 -3.17 -1.70 -10.46
CA SER A 33 -3.89 -2.94 -10.77
C SER A 33 -5.39 -2.71 -10.99
N ARG A 34 -5.93 -3.28 -12.07
CA ARG A 34 -7.38 -3.28 -12.39
C ARG A 34 -8.14 -4.46 -11.78
N PHE A 35 -7.41 -5.43 -11.27
CA PHE A 35 -7.93 -6.60 -10.57
C PHE A 35 -7.02 -6.88 -9.37
N GLU A 36 -7.60 -7.11 -8.20
CA GLU A 36 -6.82 -7.28 -6.97
C GLU A 36 -7.58 -8.13 -5.93
N PRO A 37 -7.17 -9.39 -5.67
CA PRO A 37 -7.84 -10.31 -4.75
C PRO A 37 -7.37 -10.26 -3.28
N CYS A 38 -6.48 -9.34 -2.89
CA CYS A 38 -5.86 -9.06 -1.57
C CYS A 38 -4.32 -9.22 -1.58
N GLY A 39 -3.62 -8.48 -2.44
CA GLY A 39 -2.17 -8.51 -2.61
C GLY A 39 -1.39 -7.95 -1.43
N LEU A 40 -0.09 -8.27 -1.37
CA LEU A 40 0.80 -7.91 -0.26
C LEU A 40 1.63 -6.65 -0.51
N THR A 41 1.76 -6.21 -1.76
CA THR A 41 2.70 -5.15 -2.15
C THR A 41 2.45 -3.83 -1.43
N GLN A 42 1.19 -3.42 -1.27
CA GLN A 42 0.83 -2.23 -0.52
C GLN A 42 1.13 -2.39 0.97
N LEU A 43 0.98 -3.59 1.54
CA LEU A 43 1.28 -3.86 2.95
C LEU A 43 2.79 -3.74 3.20
N TYR A 44 3.62 -4.27 2.30
CA TYR A 44 5.07 -4.09 2.41
C TYR A 44 5.48 -2.63 2.24
N GLY A 45 4.86 -1.91 1.29
CA GLY A 45 5.05 -0.47 1.15
C GLY A 45 4.81 0.27 2.46
N LEU A 46 3.63 0.06 3.06
CA LEU A 46 3.28 0.64 4.36
C LEU A 46 4.29 0.25 5.46
N ARG A 47 4.67 -1.04 5.53
CA ARG A 47 5.62 -1.54 6.54
C ARG A 47 7.00 -0.89 6.44
N TYR A 48 7.46 -0.57 5.23
CA TYR A 48 8.76 0.05 5.00
C TYR A 48 8.72 1.58 4.91
N GLY A 49 7.54 2.21 5.02
CA GLY A 49 7.39 3.65 4.83
C GLY A 49 7.51 4.08 3.37
N CYS A 50 7.32 3.16 2.42
CA CYS A 50 7.24 3.46 1.00
C CYS A 50 5.79 3.73 0.62
N ILE A 51 5.50 4.97 0.23
CA ILE A 51 4.13 5.45 0.06
C ILE A 51 3.46 4.77 -1.16
N PRO A 52 2.35 4.04 -0.98
CA PRO A 52 1.67 3.38 -2.08
C PRO A 52 0.81 4.36 -2.87
N VAL A 53 0.95 4.32 -4.20
CA VAL A 53 0.08 5.01 -5.18
C VAL A 53 -0.77 3.96 -5.89
N VAL A 54 -2.03 3.84 -5.51
CA VAL A 54 -2.85 2.65 -5.83
C VAL A 54 -4.11 2.97 -6.62
N ALA A 55 -4.50 2.06 -7.50
CA ALA A 55 -5.85 2.07 -8.04
C ALA A 55 -6.87 1.72 -6.93
N ARG A 56 -8.06 2.32 -6.95
CA ARG A 56 -9.17 1.99 -6.05
C ARG A 56 -9.83 0.66 -6.46
N THR A 57 -9.10 -0.43 -6.27
CA THR A 57 -9.50 -1.80 -6.66
C THR A 57 -9.28 -2.75 -5.49
N GLY A 58 -10.31 -3.53 -5.12
CA GLY A 58 -10.19 -4.63 -4.15
C GLY A 58 -9.43 -4.25 -2.88
N GLY A 59 -8.52 -5.13 -2.45
CA GLY A 59 -7.74 -4.96 -1.22
C GLY A 59 -6.90 -3.67 -1.17
N LEU A 60 -6.55 -3.06 -2.31
CA LEU A 60 -5.84 -1.77 -2.32
C LEU A 60 -6.71 -0.64 -1.77
N ASN A 61 -7.99 -0.62 -2.15
CA ASN A 61 -8.94 0.39 -1.68
C ASN A 61 -9.24 0.23 -0.19
N ASP A 62 -9.24 -1.01 0.31
CA ASP A 62 -9.55 -1.32 1.69
C ASP A 62 -8.36 -1.09 2.63
N THR A 63 -7.13 -1.16 2.09
CA THR A 63 -5.89 -1.00 2.87
C THR A 63 -5.38 0.44 2.89
N VAL A 64 -5.42 1.15 1.76
CA VAL A 64 -4.76 2.45 1.62
C VAL A 64 -5.74 3.59 1.88
N ILE A 65 -5.42 4.41 2.89
CA ILE A 65 -6.18 5.62 3.22
C ILE A 65 -5.62 6.76 2.36
N ASP A 66 -6.43 7.20 1.40
CA ASP A 66 -6.07 8.27 0.48
C ASP A 66 -5.73 9.58 1.22
N ALA A 67 -4.68 10.26 0.77
CA ALA A 67 -4.27 11.61 1.16
C ALA A 67 -5.26 12.68 0.65
N SER A 68 -6.51 12.55 1.07
CA SER A 68 -7.55 13.58 0.95
C SER A 68 -7.32 14.66 2.01
N PRO A 69 -7.84 15.89 1.82
CA PRO A 69 -7.71 16.95 2.82
C PRO A 69 -8.19 16.54 4.21
N ALA A 70 -9.28 15.77 4.29
CA ALA A 70 -9.81 15.27 5.56
C ALA A 70 -8.86 14.25 6.22
N ALA A 71 -8.34 13.28 5.47
CA ALA A 71 -7.42 12.28 6.00
C ALA A 71 -6.08 12.88 6.43
N LEU A 72 -5.58 13.89 5.70
CA LEU A 72 -4.38 14.64 6.06
C LEU A 72 -4.60 15.44 7.35
N ALA A 73 -5.72 16.15 7.48
CA ALA A 73 -6.07 16.87 8.71
C ALA A 73 -6.21 15.93 9.92
N ALA A 74 -6.77 14.74 9.72
CA ALA A 74 -6.91 13.70 10.74
C ALA A 74 -5.63 12.91 11.03
N LYS A 75 -4.53 13.17 10.29
CA LYS A 75 -3.28 12.38 10.35
C LYS A 75 -3.52 10.87 10.18
N ALA A 76 -4.40 10.52 9.24
CA ALA A 76 -4.80 9.14 8.94
C ALA A 76 -4.38 8.69 7.54
N ALA A 77 -3.92 9.61 6.68
CA ALA A 77 -3.52 9.28 5.32
C ALA A 77 -2.29 8.35 5.29
N THR A 78 -2.36 7.30 4.48
CA THR A 78 -1.27 6.31 4.32
C THR A 78 -0.81 6.15 2.89
N GLY A 79 -1.50 6.73 1.91
CA GLY A 79 -1.09 6.68 0.52
C GLY A 79 -1.88 7.59 -0.41
N VAL A 80 -1.76 7.36 -1.71
CA VAL A 80 -2.48 8.10 -2.75
C VAL A 80 -3.29 7.12 -3.58
N SER A 81 -4.60 7.26 -3.56
CA SER A 81 -5.51 6.40 -4.30
C SER A 81 -6.05 7.12 -5.54
N PHE A 82 -6.34 6.38 -6.61
CA PHE A 82 -6.94 6.92 -7.82
C PHE A 82 -7.95 5.98 -8.46
N GLY A 83 -8.94 6.55 -9.14
CA GLY A 83 -9.98 5.78 -9.80
C GLY A 83 -10.82 6.67 -10.71
N PRO A 84 -11.38 6.14 -11.83
CA PRO A 84 -11.11 4.81 -12.39
C PRO A 84 -9.65 4.61 -12.84
N ALA A 85 -9.21 3.36 -13.03
CA ALA A 85 -7.84 2.99 -13.38
C ALA A 85 -7.49 3.31 -14.87
N THR A 86 -7.48 4.60 -15.19
CA THR A 86 -7.13 5.15 -16.50
C THR A 86 -5.77 5.86 -16.45
N ALA A 87 -5.14 6.03 -17.60
CA ALA A 87 -3.87 6.74 -17.71
C ALA A 87 -3.96 8.19 -17.19
N ASP A 88 -5.06 8.90 -17.47
CA ASP A 88 -5.25 10.27 -16.99
C ASP A 88 -5.32 10.33 -15.45
N ASN A 89 -6.09 9.43 -14.84
CA ASN A 89 -6.24 9.40 -13.39
C ASN A 89 -4.95 8.97 -12.69
N LEU A 90 -4.21 8.02 -13.25
CA LEU A 90 -2.86 7.70 -12.77
C LEU A 90 -1.95 8.93 -12.86
N GLY A 91 -1.97 9.65 -13.98
CA GLY A 91 -1.19 10.88 -14.14
C GLY A 91 -1.54 11.95 -13.09
N ARG A 92 -2.82 12.12 -12.76
CA ARG A 92 -3.28 13.02 -11.68
C ARG A 92 -2.79 12.55 -10.31
N ALA A 93 -2.84 11.25 -10.05
CA ALA A 93 -2.35 10.64 -8.81
C ALA A 93 -0.86 10.88 -8.62
N LEU A 94 -0.05 10.66 -9.66
CA LEU A 94 1.40 10.88 -9.64
C LEU A 94 1.73 12.36 -9.40
N ARG A 95 1.03 13.29 -10.07
CA ARG A 95 1.19 14.73 -9.80
C ARG A 95 0.84 15.09 -8.36
N ARG A 96 -0.18 14.45 -7.77
CA ARG A 96 -0.52 14.64 -6.35
C ARG A 96 0.55 14.07 -5.42
N ALA A 97 1.03 12.85 -5.68
CA ALA A 97 2.12 12.24 -4.91
C ALA A 97 3.39 13.10 -4.96
N ILE A 98 3.79 13.60 -6.12
CA ILE A 98 4.95 14.49 -6.27
C ILE A 98 4.77 15.80 -5.49
N ARG A 99 3.56 16.37 -5.44
CA ARG A 99 3.29 17.57 -4.63
C ARG A 99 3.41 17.28 -3.13
N LEU A 100 2.88 16.14 -2.67
CA LEU A 100 2.99 15.72 -1.28
C LEU A 100 4.45 15.42 -0.89
N TYR A 101 5.23 14.79 -1.79
CA TYR A 101 6.65 14.51 -1.57
C TYR A 101 7.49 15.79 -1.38
N LYS A 102 7.08 16.90 -2.00
CA LYS A 102 7.73 18.21 -1.83
C LYS A 102 7.40 18.88 -0.49
N ASP A 103 6.50 18.30 0.31
CA ASP A 103 6.17 18.71 1.66
C ASP A 103 6.68 17.63 2.64
N PRO A 104 7.91 17.78 3.18
CA PRO A 104 8.54 16.74 3.98
C PRO A 104 7.78 16.39 5.25
N ASP A 105 7.07 17.36 5.85
CA ASP A 105 6.32 17.15 7.08
C ASP A 105 5.10 16.26 6.81
N VAL A 106 4.35 16.59 5.76
CA VAL A 106 3.20 15.79 5.32
C VAL A 106 3.64 14.39 4.87
N TRP A 107 4.70 14.30 4.06
CA TRP A 107 5.20 13.02 3.56
C TRP A 107 5.67 12.11 4.70
N THR A 108 6.49 12.65 5.61
CA THR A 108 6.99 11.91 6.78
C THR A 108 5.85 11.44 7.67
N GLU A 109 4.82 12.26 7.86
CA GLU A 109 3.64 11.86 8.63
C GLU A 109 2.90 10.70 7.94
N MET A 110 2.69 10.76 6.63
CA MET A 110 2.07 9.66 5.87
C MET A 110 2.88 8.36 6.00
N GLN A 111 4.21 8.43 5.93
CA GLN A 111 5.08 7.27 6.11
C GLN A 111 4.91 6.67 7.51
N LYS A 112 4.94 7.50 8.55
CA LYS A 112 4.74 7.07 9.94
C LYS A 112 3.37 6.43 10.14
N GLN A 113 2.32 6.97 9.55
CA GLN A 113 0.97 6.38 9.65
C GLN A 113 0.88 5.04 8.92
N GLY A 114 1.52 4.93 7.74
CA GLY A 114 1.65 3.65 7.07
C GLY A 114 2.39 2.61 7.91
N MET A 115 3.52 2.97 8.50
CA MET A 115 4.33 2.06 9.33
C MET A 115 3.65 1.64 10.64
N LYS A 116 2.70 2.43 11.14
CA LYS A 116 1.84 2.08 12.30
C LYS A 116 0.68 1.16 11.94
N SER A 117 0.40 0.96 10.65
CA SER A 117 -0.69 0.08 10.23
C SER A 117 -0.39 -1.35 10.65
N ASP A 118 -1.35 -1.99 11.31
CA ASP A 118 -1.26 -3.42 11.62
C ASP A 118 -1.46 -4.22 10.34
N VAL A 119 -0.35 -4.75 9.83
CA VAL A 119 -0.31 -5.63 8.65
C VAL A 119 0.00 -7.08 9.04
N SER A 120 -0.12 -7.41 10.32
CA SER A 120 0.14 -8.76 10.84
C SER A 120 -1.04 -9.71 10.59
N TRP A 121 -0.79 -11.00 10.83
CA TRP A 121 -1.85 -12.01 10.80
C TRP A 121 -2.53 -12.19 12.17
N ASP A 122 -2.08 -11.52 13.22
CA ASP A 122 -2.44 -11.83 14.60
C ASP A 122 -3.95 -11.68 14.83
N ARG A 123 -4.54 -10.58 14.33
CA ARG A 123 -5.97 -10.33 14.42
C ARG A 123 -6.79 -11.41 13.69
N SER A 124 -6.42 -11.71 12.45
CA SER A 124 -7.10 -12.73 11.65
C SER A 124 -6.98 -14.11 12.29
N ALA A 125 -5.76 -14.48 12.73
CA ALA A 125 -5.49 -15.73 13.42
C ALA A 125 -6.34 -15.88 14.69
N GLY A 126 -6.48 -14.83 15.49
CA GLY A 126 -7.33 -14.82 16.68
C GLY A 126 -8.81 -15.06 16.35
N LEU A 127 -9.33 -14.43 15.29
CA LEU A 127 -10.70 -14.64 14.82
C LEU A 127 -10.93 -16.08 14.35
N TYR A 128 -9.99 -16.64 13.59
CA TYR A 128 -10.06 -18.04 13.15
C TYR A 128 -9.98 -19.01 14.33
N ALA A 129 -9.08 -18.77 15.28
CA ALA A 129 -8.96 -19.60 16.48
C ALA A 129 -10.26 -19.62 17.28
N ALA A 130 -10.85 -18.45 17.53
CA ALA A 130 -12.13 -18.34 18.24
C ALA A 130 -13.28 -19.07 17.51
N LEU A 131 -13.35 -18.92 16.18
CA LEU A 131 -14.35 -19.62 15.36
C LEU A 131 -14.19 -21.15 15.45
N TYR A 132 -12.97 -21.66 15.34
CA TYR A 132 -12.72 -23.10 15.43
C TYR A 132 -13.00 -23.64 16.83
N SER A 133 -12.67 -22.90 17.89
CA SER A 133 -13.02 -23.27 19.26
C SER A 133 -14.54 -23.37 19.47
N ASP A 134 -15.32 -22.42 18.96
CA ASP A 134 -16.79 -22.44 19.05
C ASP A 134 -17.39 -23.65 18.30
N LEU A 135 -16.90 -23.95 17.09
CA LEU A 135 -17.38 -25.09 16.30
C LEU A 135 -17.05 -26.43 16.96
N LEU A 136 -15.90 -26.57 17.61
CA LEU A 136 -15.53 -27.77 18.34
C LEU A 136 -16.35 -27.94 19.63
N ALA A 137 -16.61 -26.86 20.36
CA ALA A 137 -17.44 -26.89 21.56
C ALA A 137 -18.89 -27.32 21.25
N ARG A 138 -19.44 -26.91 20.10
CA ARG A 138 -20.78 -27.31 19.64
C ARG A 138 -20.90 -28.76 19.16
N LYS A 139 -19.78 -29.43 18.90
CA LYS A 139 -19.75 -30.83 18.44
C LYS A 139 -19.74 -31.85 19.58
N GLY A 140 -19.68 -31.39 20.83
CA GLY A 140 -19.95 -32.20 22.01
C GLY A 140 -21.46 -32.34 22.21
N ILE A 141 -22.00 -33.49 21.78
CA ILE A 141 -23.19 -34.12 22.38
C ILE A 141 -22.75 -34.70 23.72
#